data_AF-A0A7S1RIY6-F1
#
_entry.id   AF-A0A7S1RIY6-F1
#
_cell.length_a   1.000
_cell.length_b   1.000
_cell.length_c   1.000
_cell.angle_alpha   90.00
_cell.angle_beta   90.00
_cell.angle_gamma   90.00
#
_symmetry.space_group_name_H-M   'P 1'
#
loop_
_entity.id
_entity.type
_entity.pdbx_description
1 polymer ?
#
loop_
_entity_poly.entity_id
_entity_poly.type
_entity_poly.pdbx_seq_one_letter_code
_entity_poly.pdbx_strand_id
1 'polypeptide(L)'
;QLTAGGMVLRCDPRLERTDAEAVGVIYPCPGDEAAIRAQDEREVGYTRYNIDLAHIKPLGWQGIPGGITVFQYVPNTELPDDHPQREKSPAGETAPRAPFATREYPLSQTYVDTCLLGCLEYGQEFARRWIRGFVGWPVKER
;
A
#
# COMPACT_ATOMS: atom_id res chain seq x y z
N GLN A 1 -15.66 1.22 -14.45
CA GLN A 1 -14.81 1.05 -13.25
C GLN A 1 -13.53 0.38 -13.71
N LEU A 2 -12.39 1.04 -13.56
CA LEU A 2 -11.10 0.37 -13.72
C LEU A 2 -10.79 -0.24 -12.35
N THR A 3 -10.82 -1.55 -12.26
CA THR A 3 -10.55 -2.28 -11.03
C THR A 3 -9.36 -3.19 -11.31
N ALA A 4 -8.18 -2.59 -11.48
CA ALA A 4 -6.97 -3.40 -11.65
C ALA A 4 -6.48 -3.76 -10.25
N GLY A 5 -6.60 -5.02 -9.83
CA GLY A 5 -5.91 -5.51 -8.64
C GLY A 5 -4.41 -5.28 -8.81
N GLY A 6 -3.85 -4.29 -8.12
CA GLY A 6 -2.44 -3.94 -8.22
C GLY A 6 -1.65 -4.71 -7.18
N MET A 7 -0.72 -5.54 -7.65
CA MET A 7 0.31 -6.12 -6.81
C MET A 7 1.43 -5.09 -6.64
N VAL A 8 1.86 -4.80 -5.41
CA VAL A 8 3.01 -3.94 -5.17
C VAL A 8 4.08 -4.78 -4.47
N LEU A 9 5.22 -4.97 -5.11
CA LEU A 9 6.35 -5.66 -4.49
C LEU A 9 6.91 -4.77 -3.37
N ARG A 10 6.84 -5.26 -2.14
CA ARG A 10 7.41 -4.58 -0.96
C ARG A 10 8.80 -5.17 -0.75
N CYS A 11 9.83 -4.34 -0.75
CA CYS A 11 11.10 -4.72 -0.13
C CYS A 11 11.08 -4.13 1.29
N ASP A 12 10.81 -4.93 2.32
CA ASP A 12 11.09 -4.52 3.71
C ASP A 12 12.56 -4.86 3.98
N PRO A 13 13.45 -3.90 4.24
CA PRO A 13 14.86 -4.18 4.48
C PRO A 13 15.13 -5.01 5.76
N ARG A 14 14.13 -5.17 6.65
CA ARG A 14 14.21 -6.05 7.83
C ARG A 14 13.82 -7.49 7.52
N LEU A 15 13.11 -7.71 6.43
CA LEU A 15 12.89 -9.03 5.88
C LEU A 15 14.02 -9.21 4.85
N GLU A 16 14.94 -10.14 5.04
CA GLU A 16 15.97 -10.47 4.03
C GLU A 16 15.35 -11.14 2.78
N ARG A 17 14.20 -10.64 2.35
CA ARG A 17 13.26 -11.22 1.42
C ARG A 17 13.04 -10.24 0.29
N THR A 18 13.64 -10.54 -0.85
CA THR A 18 13.44 -9.84 -2.12
C THR A 18 12.16 -10.29 -2.85
N ASP A 19 11.37 -11.16 -2.23
CA ASP A 19 10.16 -11.78 -2.77
C ASP A 19 8.88 -11.29 -2.06
N ALA A 20 8.96 -10.23 -1.25
CA ALA A 20 7.80 -9.74 -0.53
C ALA A 20 6.80 -9.03 -1.48
N GLU A 21 5.54 -9.47 -1.39
CA GLU A 21 4.43 -9.02 -2.22
C GLU A 21 3.36 -8.39 -1.34
N ALA A 22 2.84 -7.23 -1.75
CA ALA A 22 1.61 -6.65 -1.27
C ALA A 22 0.53 -6.82 -2.33
N VAL A 23 -0.66 -7.22 -1.90
CA VAL A 23 -1.83 -7.41 -2.76
C VAL A 23 -2.80 -6.28 -2.49
N GLY A 24 -3.26 -5.60 -3.53
CA GLY A 24 -4.16 -4.46 -3.39
C GLY A 24 -5.02 -4.22 -4.63
N VAL A 25 -5.70 -3.08 -4.63
CA VAL A 25 -6.60 -2.64 -5.69
C VAL A 25 -6.16 -1.26 -6.17
N ILE A 26 -6.09 -1.08 -7.49
CA ILE A 26 -5.87 0.21 -8.14
C ILE A 26 -7.24 0.81 -8.44
N TYR A 27 -7.51 1.92 -7.77
CA TYR A 27 -8.67 2.75 -8.04
C TYR A 27 -8.27 3.95 -8.91
N PRO A 28 -9.10 4.37 -9.87
CA PRO A 28 -8.90 5.62 -10.57
C PRO A 28 -8.99 6.78 -9.58
N CYS A 29 -7.90 7.52 -9.43
CA CYS A 29 -7.93 8.79 -8.74
C CYS A 29 -8.31 9.87 -9.75
N PRO A 30 -9.33 10.70 -9.47
CA PRO A 30 -9.55 11.93 -10.20
C PRO A 30 -8.26 12.75 -10.21
N GLY A 31 -7.80 13.17 -11.39
CA GLY A 31 -6.53 13.87 -11.56
C GLY A 31 -6.58 15.35 -11.18
N ASP A 32 -7.67 15.83 -10.58
CA ASP A 32 -7.77 17.21 -10.14
C ASP A 32 -7.01 17.43 -8.82
N GLU A 33 -6.41 18.61 -8.68
CA GLU A 33 -5.56 18.94 -7.54
C GLU A 33 -6.31 18.90 -6.20
N ALA A 34 -7.61 19.20 -6.19
CA ALA A 34 -8.40 19.22 -4.96
C ALA A 34 -8.63 17.80 -4.42
N ALA A 35 -8.97 16.84 -5.29
CA ALA A 35 -9.12 15.44 -4.91
C ALA A 35 -7.80 14.84 -4.41
N ILE A 36 -6.69 15.15 -5.08
CA ILE A 36 -5.34 14.73 -4.67
C ILE A 36 -5.00 15.31 -3.30
N ARG A 37 -5.19 16.62 -3.11
CA ARG A 37 -4.89 17.31 -1.85
C ARG A 37 -5.72 16.76 -0.69
N ALA A 38 -6.99 16.41 -0.92
CA ALA A 38 -7.84 15.78 0.09
C ALA A 38 -7.33 14.38 0.51
N GLN A 39 -6.70 13.63 -0.40
CA GLN A 39 -6.06 12.36 -0.06
C GLN A 39 -4.77 12.58 0.74
N ASP A 40 -3.93 13.55 0.33
CA ASP A 40 -2.70 13.89 1.04
C ASP A 40 -2.98 14.37 2.48
N GLU A 41 -4.03 15.18 2.68
CA GLU A 41 -4.48 15.62 4.00
C GLU A 41 -4.97 14.47 4.90
N ARG A 42 -5.48 13.38 4.30
CA ARG A 42 -5.90 12.17 5.05
C ARG A 42 -4.71 11.32 5.48
N GLU A 43 -3.62 11.31 4.71
CA GLU A 43 -2.50 10.36 4.82
C GLU A 43 -1.25 10.98 5.48
N VAL A 44 -1.47 11.86 6.46
CA VAL A 44 -0.37 12.51 7.21
C VAL A 44 0.58 11.46 7.80
N GLY A 45 1.86 11.63 7.53
CA GLY A 45 2.90 10.70 7.98
C GLY A 45 3.25 9.60 6.98
N TYR A 46 2.64 9.65 5.80
CA TYR A 46 2.98 8.83 4.64
C TYR A 46 3.63 9.70 3.56
N THR A 47 4.15 9.05 2.53
CA THR A 47 4.62 9.66 1.29
C THR A 47 3.83 9.07 0.15
N ARG A 48 3.31 9.90 -0.75
CA ARG A 48 2.78 9.45 -2.04
C ARG A 48 3.92 8.94 -2.93
N TYR A 49 4.06 7.62 -2.99
CA TYR A 49 5.14 6.94 -3.70
C TYR A 49 4.64 6.43 -5.05
N ASN A 50 5.21 6.91 -6.14
CA ASN A 50 4.95 6.38 -7.48
C ASN A 50 5.63 5.03 -7.66
N ILE A 51 4.86 4.06 -8.12
CA ILE A 51 5.29 2.68 -8.34
C ILE A 51 5.54 2.51 -9.83
N ASP A 52 6.72 2.02 -10.18
CA ASP A 52 7.02 1.60 -11.55
C ASP A 52 6.06 0.48 -11.96
N LEU A 53 5.41 0.63 -13.12
CA LEU A 53 4.48 -0.37 -13.66
C LEU A 53 5.15 -1.74 -13.86
N ALA A 54 6.47 -1.79 -14.04
CA ALA A 54 7.23 -3.05 -14.10
C ALA A 54 7.13 -3.89 -12.81
N HIS A 55 6.83 -3.26 -11.68
CA HIS A 55 6.64 -3.93 -10.39
C HIS A 55 5.19 -4.33 -10.11
N ILE A 56 4.26 -3.98 -10.99
CA ILE A 56 2.83 -4.26 -10.82
C ILE A 56 2.42 -5.43 -11.73
N LYS A 57 1.83 -6.47 -11.12
CA LYS A 57 1.27 -7.61 -11.86
C LYS A 57 -0.25 -7.68 -11.65
N PRO A 58 -1.04 -7.80 -12.73
CA PRO A 58 -2.47 -8.00 -12.61
C PRO A 58 -2.75 -9.41 -12.05
N LEU A 59 -3.73 -9.50 -11.14
CA LEU A 59 -4.19 -10.78 -10.59
C LEU A 59 -5.29 -11.45 -11.43
N GLY A 60 -5.98 -10.68 -12.28
CA GLY A 60 -7.08 -11.15 -13.10
C GLY A 60 -6.79 -11.08 -14.60
N TRP A 61 -7.85 -11.23 -15.39
CA TRP A 61 -7.80 -11.17 -16.86
C TRP A 61 -7.56 -9.74 -17.41
N GLN A 62 -7.81 -8.71 -16.61
CA GLN A 62 -7.65 -7.32 -17.01
C GLN A 62 -6.19 -6.88 -16.85
N GLY A 63 -5.57 -6.45 -17.95
CA GLY A 63 -4.24 -5.85 -17.92
C GLY A 63 -4.23 -4.46 -17.31
N ILE A 64 -3.04 -3.99 -16.93
CA ILE A 64 -2.83 -2.62 -16.45
C ILE A 64 -2.87 -1.69 -17.68
N PRO A 65 -3.70 -0.64 -17.67
CA PRO A 65 -3.70 0.34 -18.75
C PRO A 65 -2.33 0.98 -18.94
N GLY A 66 -1.92 1.19 -20.20
CA GLY A 66 -0.69 1.92 -20.51
C GLY A 66 -0.84 3.42 -20.27
N GLY A 67 0.29 4.10 -20.01
CA GLY A 67 0.33 5.56 -19.88
C GLY A 67 -0.30 6.11 -18.59
N ILE A 68 -0.47 5.26 -17.58
CA ILE A 68 -0.97 5.67 -16.26
C ILE A 68 0.18 5.80 -15.27
N THR A 69 -0.03 6.63 -14.25
CA THR A 69 0.78 6.64 -13.04
C THR A 69 0.02 5.91 -11.94
N VAL A 70 0.69 4.96 -11.28
CA VAL A 70 0.16 4.31 -10.08
C VAL A 70 0.99 4.77 -8.90
N PHE A 71 0.33 5.18 -7.82
CA PHE A 71 0.99 5.52 -6.57
C PHE A 71 0.32 4.81 -5.40
N GLN A 72 1.07 4.69 -4.30
CA GLN A 72 0.54 4.28 -3.01
C GLN A 72 1.09 5.19 -1.92
N TYR A 73 0.37 5.31 -0.81
CA TYR A 73 0.89 5.95 0.39
C TYR A 73 1.78 4.96 1.15
N VAL A 74 3.08 5.26 1.24
CA VAL A 74 4.05 4.47 2.01
C VAL A 74 4.33 5.20 3.32
N PRO A 75 4.25 4.52 4.48
CA PRO A 75 4.52 5.17 5.76
C PRO A 75 5.95 5.68 5.77
N ASN A 76 6.14 6.92 6.24
CA ASN A 76 7.45 7.55 6.29
C ASN A 76 8.43 6.87 7.26
N THR A 77 7.97 5.92 8.07
CA THR A 77 8.84 5.02 8.85
C THR A 77 9.59 4.01 7.98
N GLU A 78 9.10 3.73 6.78
CA GLU A 78 9.68 2.74 5.86
C GLU A 78 10.45 3.36 4.70
N LEU A 79 10.38 4.69 4.55
CA LEU A 79 11.09 5.43 3.52
C LEU A 79 12.27 6.20 4.13
N PRO A 80 13.51 6.00 3.62
CA PRO A 80 14.67 6.80 4.03
C PRO A 80 14.44 8.30 3.82
N ASP A 81 15.03 9.13 4.68
CA ASP A 81 14.83 10.59 4.62
C ASP A 81 15.47 11.23 3.38
N ASP A 82 16.47 10.57 2.79
CA ASP A 82 17.14 10.97 1.54
C ASP A 82 16.49 10.39 0.28
N HIS A 83 15.43 9.60 0.41
CA HIS A 83 14.75 9.03 -0.76
C HIS A 83 14.15 10.15 -1.65
N PRO A 84 14.32 10.11 -2.98
CA PRO A 84 13.93 11.20 -3.87
C PRO A 84 12.43 11.52 -3.87
N GLN A 85 11.58 10.52 -3.60
CA GLN A 85 10.13 10.71 -3.49
C GLN A 85 9.67 11.09 -2.08
N ARG A 86 10.58 11.17 -1.09
CA ARG A 86 10.24 11.43 0.32
C ARG A 86 9.51 12.77 0.45
N GLU A 87 8.31 12.73 1.02
CA GLU A 87 7.50 13.92 1.19
C GLU A 87 8.16 14.92 2.15
N LYS A 88 8.03 16.21 1.81
CA LYS A 88 8.52 17.33 2.60
C LYS A 88 7.36 18.19 3.04
N SER A 89 7.47 18.77 4.23
CA SER A 89 6.55 19.79 4.70
C SER A 89 6.62 21.04 3.80
N PRO A 90 5.64 21.95 3.91
CA PRO A 90 5.69 23.23 3.19
C PRO A 90 6.94 24.07 3.48
N ALA A 91 7.59 23.86 4.64
CA ALA A 91 8.83 24.52 5.02
C ALA A 91 10.09 23.86 4.42
N GLY A 92 9.94 22.77 3.66
CA GLY A 92 11.04 22.00 3.06
C GLY A 92 11.69 20.97 3.98
N GLU A 93 11.19 20.82 5.20
CA GLU A 93 11.63 19.81 6.16
C GLU A 93 11.03 18.44 5.83
N THR A 94 11.67 17.37 6.26
CA THR A 94 11.15 16.01 6.06
C THR A 94 9.80 15.84 6.77
N ALA A 95 8.76 15.37 6.05
CA ALA A 95 7.41 15.20 6.62
C ALA A 95 7.41 14.23 7.82
N PRO A 96 6.45 14.32 8.77
CA PRO A 96 6.44 13.47 9.96
C PRO A 96 6.37 11.97 9.63
N ARG A 97 6.67 11.12 10.62
CA ARG A 97 6.60 9.66 10.50
C ARG A 97 5.29 9.13 11.06
N ALA A 98 4.55 8.33 10.29
CA ALA A 98 3.39 7.61 10.80
C ALA A 98 3.80 6.55 11.85
N PRO A 99 3.03 6.34 12.93
CA PRO A 99 3.33 5.29 13.90
C PRO A 99 3.22 3.90 13.25
N PHE A 100 4.14 3.00 13.61
CA PHE A 100 4.10 1.60 13.18
C PHE A 100 3.39 0.75 14.23
N ALA A 101 2.61 -0.25 13.80
CA ALA A 101 1.94 -1.16 14.73
C ALA A 101 2.96 -1.98 15.53
N THR A 102 2.74 -2.12 16.83
CA THR A 102 3.61 -2.86 17.75
C THR A 102 2.82 -3.96 18.46
N ARG A 103 3.46 -4.76 19.32
CA ARG A 103 2.73 -5.75 20.12
C ARG A 103 1.87 -5.08 21.20
N GLU A 104 2.37 -3.97 21.74
CA GLU A 104 1.72 -3.15 22.75
C GLU A 104 0.57 -2.33 22.15
N TYR A 105 0.73 -1.90 20.89
CA TYR A 105 -0.25 -1.16 20.11
C TYR A 105 -0.49 -1.86 18.76
N PRO A 106 -1.20 -3.00 18.74
CA PRO A 106 -1.46 -3.75 17.53
C PRO A 106 -2.50 -3.03 16.66
N LEU A 107 -2.60 -3.44 15.39
CA LEU A 107 -3.71 -3.02 14.53
C LEU A 107 -5.04 -3.45 15.17
N SER A 108 -6.03 -2.55 15.15
CA SER A 108 -7.38 -2.86 15.63
C SER A 108 -7.98 -4.00 14.80
N GLN A 109 -8.64 -4.96 15.46
CA GLN A 109 -9.34 -6.04 14.76
C GLN A 109 -10.36 -5.50 13.74
N THR A 110 -11.07 -4.41 14.07
CA THR A 110 -12.03 -3.78 13.15
C THR A 110 -11.41 -3.26 11.87
N TYR A 111 -10.14 -2.82 11.92
CA TYR A 111 -9.38 -2.42 10.75
C TYR A 111 -9.04 -3.63 9.88
N VAL A 112 -8.55 -4.71 10.51
CA VAL A 112 -8.27 -5.98 9.83
C VAL A 112 -9.53 -6.55 9.16
N ASP A 113 -10.66 -6.54 9.86
CA ASP A 113 -11.95 -7.03 9.36
C ASP A 113 -12.40 -6.22 8.12
N THR A 114 -12.24 -4.90 8.17
CA THR A 114 -12.60 -4.01 7.05
C THR A 114 -11.75 -4.32 5.81
N CYS A 115 -10.44 -4.46 5.96
CA CYS A 115 -9.56 -4.85 4.86
C CYS A 115 -9.89 -6.25 4.33
N LEU A 116 -10.19 -7.21 5.22
CA LEU A 116 -10.55 -8.57 4.84
C LEU A 116 -11.88 -8.60 4.07
N LEU A 117 -12.88 -7.83 4.50
CA LEU A 117 -14.15 -7.68 3.78
C LEU A 117 -13.91 -7.14 2.36
N GLY A 118 -13.11 -6.08 2.22
CA GLY A 118 -12.73 -5.55 0.91
C GLY A 118 -12.00 -6.59 0.04
N CYS A 119 -11.17 -7.45 0.63
CA CYS A 119 -10.54 -8.57 -0.09
C CYS A 119 -11.58 -9.61 -0.54
N LEU A 120 -12.54 -9.94 0.31
CA LEU A 120 -13.58 -10.94 0.04
C LEU A 120 -14.56 -10.50 -1.04
N GLU A 121 -14.75 -9.19 -1.25
CA GLU A 121 -15.52 -8.65 -2.39
C GLU A 121 -14.95 -9.10 -3.75
N TYR A 122 -13.62 -9.29 -3.85
CA TYR A 122 -12.97 -9.83 -5.05
C TYR A 122 -12.98 -11.35 -5.08
N GLY A 123 -12.85 -11.99 -3.91
CA GLY A 123 -12.98 -13.43 -3.76
C GLY A 123 -12.06 -14.02 -2.70
N GLN A 124 -12.32 -15.27 -2.34
CA GLN A 124 -11.59 -15.96 -1.27
C GLN A 124 -10.09 -16.08 -1.55
N GLU A 125 -9.68 -16.27 -2.81
CA GLU A 125 -8.26 -16.43 -3.14
C GLU A 125 -7.47 -15.14 -2.96
N PHE A 126 -8.06 -14.00 -3.30
CA PHE A 126 -7.48 -12.69 -3.05
C PHE A 126 -7.30 -12.47 -1.54
N ALA A 127 -8.33 -12.75 -0.74
CA ALA A 127 -8.27 -12.68 0.72
C ALA A 127 -7.19 -13.61 1.32
N ARG A 128 -7.07 -14.85 0.84
CA ARG A 128 -6.01 -15.78 1.29
C ARG A 128 -4.62 -15.24 0.97
N ARG A 129 -4.39 -14.73 -0.24
CA ARG A 129 -3.09 -14.18 -0.64
C ARG A 129 -2.74 -12.93 0.18
N TRP A 130 -3.73 -12.08 0.46
CA TRP A 130 -3.56 -10.91 1.32
C TRP A 130 -3.15 -11.31 2.76
N ILE A 131 -3.85 -12.28 3.37
CA ILE A 131 -3.50 -12.79 4.72
C ILE A 131 -2.07 -13.36 4.75
N ARG A 132 -1.68 -14.12 3.72
CA ARG A 132 -0.31 -14.69 3.61
C ARG A 132 0.78 -13.62 3.52
N GLY A 133 0.43 -12.41 3.08
CA GLY A 133 1.36 -11.27 3.03
C GLY A 133 1.69 -10.66 4.39
N PHE A 134 0.95 -10.99 5.46
CA PHE A 134 1.22 -10.43 6.78
C PHE A 134 2.39 -11.08 7.50
N VAL A 135 3.34 -10.22 7.90
CA VAL A 135 4.40 -10.61 8.83
C VAL A 135 3.82 -10.79 10.23
N GLY A 136 4.11 -11.92 10.87
CA GLY A 136 3.72 -12.17 12.26
C GLY A 136 2.27 -12.60 12.47
N TRP A 137 1.44 -12.68 11.42
CA TRP A 137 0.13 -13.30 11.51
C TRP A 137 0.31 -14.82 11.63
N PRO A 138 -0.32 -15.50 12.61
CA PRO A 138 -0.19 -16.94 12.76
C PRO A 138 -0.95 -17.65 11.65
N VAL A 139 -0.30 -17.85 10.50
CA VAL A 139 -0.80 -18.74 9.45
C VAL A 139 -0.57 -20.17 9.93
N LYS A 140 -1.49 -20.71 10.72
CA LYS A 140 -1.49 -22.15 10.98
C LYS A 140 -1.97 -22.83 9.69
N GLU A 141 -1.09 -23.53 9.01
CA GLU A 141 -1.49 -24.55 8.04
C GLU A 141 -2.38 -25.55 8.81
N ARG A 142 -3.67 -25.55 8.50
CA ARG A 142 -4.63 -26.56 8.92
C ARG A 142 -5.21 -27.20 7.68
#